data_AF-A0A7C1DD91-F1
#
_entry.id   AF-A0A7C1DD91-F1
#
_cell.length_a   1.000
_cell.length_b   1.000
_cell.length_c   1.000
_cell.angle_alpha   90.00
_cell.angle_beta   90.00
_cell.angle_gamma   90.00
#
_symmetry.space_group_name_H-M   'P 1'
#
loop_
_entity.id
_entity.type
_entity.pdbx_description
1 polymer ?
#
loop_
_entity_poly.entity_id
_entity_poly.type
_entity_poly.pdbx_seq_one_letter_code
_entity_poly.pdbx_strand_id
1 'polypeptide(L)'
;MTANILAIANQKGGVGKTTTALSLAACLAEMGRRVLVMDLDPHACASMHLAFYPEEQRTTLYEVFLEENVQTRRKVLEKSLHKVGSAGFDFVPGHIRLSELEVDLRDRPGKGTILKQCIADLHGRYDVIVLDCPPHVGILLVNALVASRMVIIPMQTDFLALHGVRLIFATMKTLNKALSRPLDYRILATMFDRRAGACRRVLHLLRKKGGDRVLESVIPVDTKFREASALGKVILEVAPGSRGATAYKQLARELTAHENA
;
A
#
# COMPACT_ATOMS: atom_id res chain seq x y z
N MET A 1 4.71 -10.34 -18.68
CA MET A 1 4.04 -9.05 -18.39
C MET A 1 4.75 -8.37 -17.22
N THR A 2 4.80 -7.05 -17.20
CA THR A 2 5.31 -6.28 -16.06
C THR A 2 4.27 -6.24 -14.94
N ALA A 3 4.67 -6.45 -13.68
CA ALA A 3 3.75 -6.41 -12.55
C ALA A 3 3.08 -5.02 -12.44
N ASN A 4 1.80 -4.97 -12.07
CA ASN A 4 1.16 -3.71 -11.70
C ASN A 4 1.55 -3.32 -10.26
N ILE A 5 2.11 -2.13 -10.07
CA ILE A 5 2.63 -1.69 -8.76
C ILE A 5 1.68 -0.65 -8.18
N LEU A 6 1.05 -1.00 -7.06
CA LEU A 6 0.05 -0.19 -6.36
C LEU A 6 0.65 0.35 -5.05
N ALA A 7 0.88 1.65 -4.97
CA ALA A 7 1.30 2.29 -3.72
C ALA A 7 0.08 2.75 -2.92
N ILE A 8 -0.05 2.30 -1.67
CA ILE A 8 -1.11 2.73 -0.76
C ILE A 8 -0.57 3.87 0.11
N ALA A 9 -0.83 5.12 -0.29
CA ALA A 9 -0.15 6.27 0.28
C ALA A 9 -1.12 7.37 0.76
N ASN A 10 -0.90 7.84 1.98
CA ASN A 10 -1.50 9.05 2.53
C ASN A 10 -0.70 9.52 3.75
N GLN A 11 -0.42 10.82 3.84
CA GLN A 11 0.34 11.42 4.93
C GLN A 11 -0.45 11.60 6.23
N LYS A 12 -1.73 11.24 6.24
CA LYS A 12 -2.52 11.15 7.48
C LYS A 12 -2.43 9.73 8.07
N GLY A 13 -2.13 9.65 9.37
CA GLY A 13 -2.23 8.41 10.15
C GLY A 13 -3.67 7.91 10.27
N GLY A 14 -3.87 6.60 10.42
CA GLY A 14 -5.18 6.02 10.74
C GLY A 14 -6.24 6.06 9.62
N VAL A 15 -5.88 6.35 8.37
CA VAL A 15 -6.82 6.37 7.23
C VAL A 15 -7.09 5.00 6.58
N GLY A 16 -6.46 3.93 7.10
CA GLY A 16 -6.63 2.56 6.61
C GLY A 16 -5.66 2.14 5.50
N LYS A 17 -4.43 2.67 5.48
CA LYS A 17 -3.37 2.28 4.50
C LYS A 17 -3.05 0.79 4.58
N THR A 18 -2.54 0.33 5.73
CA THR A 18 -2.24 -1.08 6.00
C THR A 18 -3.44 -2.00 5.77
N THR A 19 -4.61 -1.61 6.28
CA THR A 19 -5.85 -2.38 6.06
C THR A 19 -6.19 -2.52 4.59
N THR A 20 -6.03 -1.43 3.81
CA THR A 20 -6.24 -1.44 2.36
C THR A 20 -5.20 -2.33 1.69
N ALA A 21 -3.92 -2.18 2.01
CA ALA A 21 -2.83 -2.95 1.40
C ALA A 21 -3.06 -4.46 1.56
N LEU A 22 -3.30 -4.92 2.79
CA LEU A 22 -3.48 -6.33 3.11
C LEU A 22 -4.80 -6.90 2.57
N SER A 23 -5.91 -6.17 2.74
CA SER A 23 -7.23 -6.67 2.30
C SER A 23 -7.35 -6.70 0.79
N LEU A 24 -6.80 -5.69 0.10
CA LEU A 24 -6.77 -5.65 -1.37
C LEU A 24 -5.88 -6.77 -1.91
N ALA A 25 -4.69 -6.96 -1.34
CA ALA A 25 -3.77 -8.02 -1.76
C ALA A 25 -4.42 -9.41 -1.66
N ALA A 26 -5.09 -9.69 -0.54
CA ALA A 26 -5.82 -10.93 -0.35
C ALA A 26 -7.00 -11.09 -1.33
N CYS A 27 -7.74 -10.02 -1.66
CA CYS A 27 -8.80 -10.09 -2.68
C CYS A 27 -8.23 -10.38 -4.08
N LEU A 28 -7.12 -9.76 -4.44
CA LEU A 28 -6.45 -9.99 -5.72
C LEU A 28 -5.88 -11.42 -5.80
N ALA A 29 -5.35 -11.94 -4.70
CA ALA A 29 -4.92 -13.33 -4.60
C ALA A 29 -6.08 -14.32 -4.72
N GLU A 30 -7.23 -14.05 -4.07
CA GLU A 30 -8.47 -14.84 -4.24
C GLU A 30 -8.95 -14.86 -5.70
N MET A 31 -8.67 -13.80 -6.46
CA MET A 31 -8.93 -13.71 -7.91
C MET A 31 -7.88 -14.43 -8.78
N GLY A 32 -6.93 -15.16 -8.18
CA GLY A 32 -5.90 -15.93 -8.88
C GLY A 32 -4.67 -15.13 -9.33
N ARG A 33 -4.53 -13.87 -8.87
CA ARG A 33 -3.33 -13.06 -9.17
C ARG A 33 -2.18 -13.48 -8.26
N ARG A 34 -0.96 -13.49 -8.78
CA ARG A 34 0.26 -13.64 -7.96
C ARG A 34 0.59 -12.28 -7.34
N VAL A 35 0.40 -12.16 -6.04
CA VAL A 35 0.50 -10.88 -5.33
C VAL A 35 1.69 -10.88 -4.37
N LEU A 36 2.42 -9.77 -4.35
CA LEU A 36 3.41 -9.44 -3.34
C LEU A 36 3.00 -8.18 -2.58
N VAL A 37 3.12 -8.20 -1.27
CA VAL A 37 2.99 -7.02 -0.42
C VAL A 37 4.34 -6.69 0.20
N MET A 38 4.74 -5.41 0.17
CA MET A 38 5.92 -4.92 0.87
C MET A 38 5.50 -3.90 1.93
N ASP A 39 5.95 -4.07 3.16
CA ASP A 39 5.72 -3.12 4.25
C ASP A 39 6.86 -2.11 4.32
N LEU A 40 6.59 -0.87 3.89
CA LEU A 40 7.56 0.22 3.90
C LEU A 40 7.40 1.12 5.13
N ASP A 41 6.43 0.87 6.01
CA ASP A 41 6.26 1.71 7.19
C ASP A 41 7.31 1.30 8.24
N PRO A 42 8.17 2.21 8.74
CA PRO A 42 9.03 1.92 9.88
C PRO A 42 8.26 1.45 11.13
N HIS A 43 6.98 1.79 11.27
CA HIS A 43 6.15 1.23 12.34
C HIS A 43 5.75 -0.24 12.10
N ALA A 44 6.13 -0.82 10.96
CA ALA A 44 5.90 -2.20 10.57
C ALA A 44 4.46 -2.67 10.80
N CYS A 45 3.48 -1.78 10.57
CA CYS A 45 2.08 -2.03 10.91
C CYS A 45 1.51 -3.22 10.14
N ALA A 46 1.89 -3.43 8.87
CA ALA A 46 1.44 -4.58 8.12
C ALA A 46 2.10 -5.87 8.61
N SER A 47 3.38 -5.79 8.97
CA SER A 47 4.15 -6.91 9.51
C SER A 47 3.54 -7.39 10.84
N MET A 48 3.31 -6.46 11.77
CA MET A 48 2.65 -6.74 13.05
C MET A 48 1.22 -7.25 12.86
N HIS A 49 0.45 -6.68 11.91
CA HIS A 49 -0.90 -7.16 11.59
C HIS A 49 -0.89 -8.64 11.20
N LEU A 50 0.12 -9.08 10.45
CA LEU A 50 0.26 -10.46 9.97
C LEU A 50 1.07 -11.36 10.91
N ALA A 51 1.37 -10.89 12.13
CA ALA A 51 2.22 -11.59 13.11
C ALA A 51 3.65 -11.90 12.61
N PHE A 52 4.17 -11.10 11.67
CA PHE A 52 5.60 -11.05 11.35
C PHE A 52 6.26 -10.00 12.25
N TYR A 53 6.66 -10.42 13.44
CA TYR A 53 7.33 -9.56 14.40
C TYR A 53 8.73 -9.18 13.90
N PRO A 54 9.04 -7.87 13.71
CA PRO A 54 10.30 -7.41 13.14
C PRO A 54 11.55 -7.97 13.84
N GLU A 55 11.51 -8.09 15.16
CA GLU A 55 12.60 -8.61 16.01
C GLU A 55 12.93 -10.09 15.77
N GLU A 56 12.00 -10.85 15.19
CA GLU A 56 12.18 -12.26 14.84
C GLU A 56 12.67 -12.45 13.39
N GLN A 57 12.62 -11.39 12.58
CA GLN A 57 12.97 -11.48 11.16
C GLN A 57 14.48 -11.31 10.96
N ARG A 58 15.12 -12.31 10.34
CA ARG A 58 16.55 -12.26 10.00
C ARG A 58 16.86 -11.32 8.84
N THR A 59 15.90 -11.08 7.97
CA THR A 59 16.06 -10.25 6.78
C THR A 59 14.72 -9.61 6.48
N THR A 60 14.72 -8.29 6.36
CA THR A 60 13.53 -7.46 6.15
C THR A 60 13.74 -6.57 4.93
N LEU A 61 12.76 -5.70 4.65
CA LEU A 61 12.89 -4.71 3.60
C LEU A 61 14.06 -3.74 3.87
N TYR A 62 14.47 -3.54 5.12
CA TYR A 62 15.60 -2.68 5.45
C TYR A 62 16.92 -3.15 4.81
N GLU A 63 17.26 -4.44 4.95
CA GLU A 63 18.47 -5.01 4.34
C GLU A 63 18.42 -4.91 2.81
N VAL A 64 17.23 -5.02 2.20
CA VAL A 64 17.04 -4.86 0.76
C VAL A 64 17.37 -3.43 0.31
N PHE A 65 17.00 -2.41 1.09
CA PHE A 65 17.33 -1.03 0.79
C PHE A 65 18.83 -0.73 0.92
N LEU A 66 19.50 -1.29 1.94
CA LEU A 66 20.92 -1.06 2.16
C LEU A 66 21.81 -1.68 1.10
N GLU A 67 21.46 -2.85 0.57
CA GLU A 67 22.34 -3.59 -0.33
C GLU A 67 22.57 -2.84 -1.65
N GLU A 68 23.82 -2.62 -2.01
CA GLU A 68 24.20 -1.89 -3.23
C GLU A 68 24.33 -2.81 -4.43
N ASN A 69 24.87 -4.01 -4.22
CA ASN A 69 25.07 -4.97 -5.28
C ASN A 69 23.74 -5.60 -5.71
N VAL A 70 23.41 -5.50 -7.00
CA VAL A 70 22.13 -5.98 -7.54
C VAL A 70 21.92 -7.49 -7.28
N GLN A 71 22.95 -8.32 -7.49
CA GLN A 71 22.86 -9.76 -7.30
C GLN A 71 22.69 -10.13 -5.82
N THR A 72 23.40 -9.46 -4.92
CA THR A 72 23.24 -9.67 -3.48
C THR A 72 21.87 -9.19 -3.01
N ARG A 73 21.41 -8.02 -3.50
CA ARG A 73 20.10 -7.46 -3.14
C ARG A 73 18.98 -8.41 -3.50
N ARG A 74 19.05 -9.02 -4.68
CA ARG A 74 18.09 -10.04 -5.10
C ARG A 74 18.07 -11.23 -4.14
N LYS A 75 19.23 -11.73 -3.71
CA LYS A 75 19.30 -12.84 -2.74
C LYS A 75 18.74 -12.44 -1.37
N VAL A 76 18.98 -11.21 -0.93
CA VAL A 76 18.44 -10.65 0.32
C VAL A 76 16.91 -10.57 0.22
N LEU A 77 16.39 -10.05 -0.89
CA LEU A 77 14.95 -9.99 -1.15
C LEU A 77 14.32 -11.38 -1.22
N GLU A 78 14.96 -12.35 -1.88
CA GLU A 78 14.46 -13.73 -1.92
C GLU A 78 14.41 -14.37 -0.51
N LYS A 79 15.36 -14.04 0.37
CA LYS A 79 15.38 -14.50 1.76
C LYS A 79 14.35 -13.83 2.68
N SER A 80 13.89 -12.62 2.33
CA SER A 80 12.88 -11.88 3.09
C SER A 80 11.45 -12.12 2.60
N LEU A 81 11.24 -13.02 1.63
CA LEU A 81 9.90 -13.40 1.17
C LEU A 81 9.26 -14.42 2.12
N HIS A 82 8.11 -14.05 2.66
CA HIS A 82 7.26 -14.93 3.45
C HIS A 82 5.96 -15.21 2.71
N LYS A 83 5.50 -16.46 2.73
CA LYS A 83 4.20 -16.82 2.18
C LYS A 83 3.12 -16.62 3.24
N VAL A 84 2.12 -15.79 2.94
CA VAL A 84 0.92 -15.65 3.78
C VAL A 84 -0.07 -16.73 3.36
N GLY A 85 0.20 -17.96 3.82
CA GLY A 85 -0.34 -19.19 3.25
C GLY A 85 -1.87 -19.28 3.17
N SER A 86 -2.59 -18.71 4.13
CA SER A 86 -4.06 -18.71 4.17
C SER A 86 -4.69 -17.58 3.34
N ALA A 87 -3.96 -16.50 3.07
CA ALA A 87 -4.45 -15.36 2.30
C ALA A 87 -3.99 -15.38 0.82
N GLY A 88 -3.01 -16.23 0.48
CA GLY A 88 -2.63 -16.52 -0.90
C GLY A 88 -1.66 -15.53 -1.55
N PHE A 89 -0.95 -14.69 -0.77
CA PHE A 89 0.03 -13.73 -1.27
C PHE A 89 1.39 -13.86 -0.56
N ASP A 90 2.45 -13.35 -1.19
CA ASP A 90 3.78 -13.24 -0.59
C ASP A 90 3.97 -11.87 0.08
N PHE A 91 4.78 -11.82 1.12
CA PHE A 91 4.97 -10.64 1.98
C PHE A 91 6.45 -10.41 2.26
N VAL A 92 6.88 -9.14 2.23
CA VAL A 92 8.19 -8.70 2.72
C VAL A 92 7.98 -7.83 3.95
N PRO A 93 8.49 -8.24 5.13
CA PRO A 93 8.30 -7.51 6.37
C PRO A 93 9.09 -6.20 6.39
N GLY A 94 8.48 -5.21 7.03
CA GLY A 94 9.11 -3.95 7.40
C GLY A 94 9.87 -4.10 8.71
N HIS A 95 10.63 -3.07 9.07
CA HIS A 95 11.40 -3.03 10.30
C HIS A 95 11.55 -1.59 10.79
N ILE A 96 11.66 -1.39 12.10
CA ILE A 96 11.83 -0.06 12.69
C ILE A 96 13.03 0.70 12.12
N ARG A 97 14.10 -0.03 11.81
CA ARG A 97 15.31 0.47 11.16
C ARG A 97 15.08 1.08 9.77
N LEU A 98 13.93 0.89 9.13
CA LEU A 98 13.58 1.65 7.92
C LEU A 98 13.64 3.17 8.14
N SER A 99 13.47 3.67 9.38
CA SER A 99 13.68 5.09 9.71
C SER A 99 15.14 5.55 9.62
N GLU A 100 16.11 4.63 9.69
CA GLU A 100 17.54 4.93 9.60
C GLU A 100 17.97 5.25 8.16
N LEU A 101 17.18 4.80 7.17
CA LEU A 101 17.51 4.93 5.74
C LEU A 101 17.67 6.37 5.25
N GLU A 102 17.07 7.36 5.91
CA GLU A 102 17.30 8.76 5.55
C GLU A 102 18.75 9.19 5.79
N VAL A 103 19.35 8.65 6.85
CA VAL A 103 20.76 8.88 7.21
C VAL A 103 21.65 7.96 6.40
N ASP A 104 21.37 6.66 6.38
CA ASP A 104 22.22 5.65 5.72
C ASP A 104 22.37 5.89 4.22
N LEU A 105 21.32 6.38 3.58
CA LEU A 105 21.29 6.62 2.14
C LEU A 105 21.57 8.08 1.78
N ARG A 106 21.99 8.93 2.74
CA ARG A 106 22.11 10.40 2.55
C ARG A 106 22.89 10.76 1.29
N ASP A 107 24.08 10.18 1.11
CA ASP A 107 24.98 10.50 0.00
C ASP A 107 24.90 9.50 -1.15
N ARG A 108 23.99 8.52 -1.07
CA ARG A 108 23.85 7.48 -2.09
C ARG A 108 23.20 8.03 -3.37
N PRO A 109 23.87 7.92 -4.53
CA PRO A 109 23.27 8.29 -5.81
C PRO A 109 22.04 7.43 -6.12
N GLY A 110 20.99 8.05 -6.69
CA GLY A 110 19.79 7.31 -7.10
C GLY A 110 18.96 6.73 -5.95
N LYS A 111 19.18 7.17 -4.70
CA LYS A 111 18.49 6.67 -3.49
C LYS A 111 16.96 6.68 -3.55
N GLY A 112 16.36 7.51 -4.40
CA GLY A 112 14.91 7.56 -4.63
C GLY A 112 14.37 6.50 -5.61
N THR A 113 15.23 5.66 -6.19
CA THR A 113 14.87 4.68 -7.23
C THR A 113 15.21 3.23 -6.86
N ILE A 114 15.69 2.99 -5.64
CA ILE A 114 16.12 1.67 -5.16
C ILE A 114 14.99 0.66 -5.34
N LEU A 115 13.78 0.96 -4.87
CA LEU A 115 12.66 0.03 -4.94
C LEU A 115 12.23 -0.28 -6.38
N LYS A 116 12.31 0.72 -7.27
CA LYS A 116 12.03 0.54 -8.70
C LYS A 116 12.99 -0.46 -9.33
N GLN A 117 14.27 -0.41 -8.95
CA GLN A 117 15.28 -1.38 -9.40
C GLN A 117 15.01 -2.77 -8.81
N CYS A 118 14.72 -2.87 -7.51
CA CYS A 118 14.41 -4.14 -6.84
C CYS A 118 13.23 -4.85 -7.48
N ILE A 119 12.16 -4.10 -7.80
CA ILE A 119 10.94 -4.66 -8.38
C ILE A 119 11.17 -5.09 -9.84
N ALA A 120 12.05 -4.43 -10.58
CA ALA A 120 12.41 -4.86 -11.93
C ALA A 120 12.99 -6.28 -11.94
N ASP A 121 13.74 -6.66 -10.89
CA ASP A 121 14.29 -8.01 -10.75
C ASP A 121 13.22 -9.07 -10.42
N LEU A 122 12.03 -8.66 -9.98
CA LEU A 122 10.89 -9.54 -9.71
C LEU A 122 9.97 -9.74 -10.93
N HIS A 123 10.35 -9.22 -12.11
CA HIS A 123 9.54 -9.33 -13.31
C HIS A 123 9.14 -10.77 -13.62
N GLY A 124 7.85 -10.97 -13.88
CA GLY A 124 7.27 -12.28 -14.23
C GLY A 124 6.93 -13.18 -13.05
N ARG A 125 7.35 -12.87 -11.81
CA ARG A 125 6.96 -13.63 -10.60
C ARG A 125 5.60 -13.20 -10.04
N TYR A 126 5.31 -11.91 -10.10
CA TYR A 126 4.08 -11.33 -9.57
C TYR A 126 3.32 -10.58 -10.67
N ASP A 127 2.00 -10.64 -10.58
CA ASP A 127 1.10 -9.87 -11.43
C ASP A 127 0.78 -8.52 -10.79
N VAL A 128 0.77 -8.45 -9.46
CA VAL A 128 0.54 -7.22 -8.68
C VAL A 128 1.51 -7.13 -7.51
N ILE A 129 2.06 -5.95 -7.27
CA ILE A 129 2.87 -5.62 -6.09
C ILE A 129 2.20 -4.46 -5.37
N VAL A 130 1.87 -4.65 -4.09
CA VAL A 130 1.24 -3.64 -3.24
C VAL A 130 2.26 -3.11 -2.23
N LEU A 131 2.40 -1.79 -2.16
CA LEU A 131 3.35 -1.12 -1.27
C LEU A 131 2.57 -0.42 -0.14
N ASP A 132 2.67 -0.91 1.10
CA ASP A 132 2.11 -0.23 2.26
C ASP A 132 3.05 0.91 2.68
N CYS A 133 2.64 2.16 2.43
CA CYS A 133 3.54 3.31 2.54
C CYS A 133 3.44 3.96 3.93
N PRO A 134 4.55 4.55 4.44
CA PRO A 134 4.53 5.30 5.69
C PRO A 134 3.65 6.57 5.60
N PRO A 135 3.20 7.12 6.75
CA PRO A 135 2.47 8.38 6.82
C PRO A 135 3.37 9.62 6.68
N HIS A 136 4.69 9.49 6.72
CA HIS A 136 5.61 10.63 6.65
C HIS A 136 6.23 10.79 5.26
N VAL A 137 6.61 12.01 4.92
CA VAL A 137 7.40 12.30 3.72
C VAL A 137 8.84 11.95 4.01
N GLY A 138 9.42 11.09 3.18
CA GLY A 138 10.80 10.65 3.33
C GLY A 138 11.20 9.76 2.16
N ILE A 139 12.39 9.18 2.25
CA ILE A 139 12.97 8.34 1.20
C ILE A 139 12.09 7.14 0.83
N LEU A 140 11.40 6.56 1.82
CA LEU A 140 10.51 5.41 1.65
C LEU A 140 9.29 5.74 0.79
N LEU A 141 8.59 6.84 1.11
CA LEU A 141 7.45 7.31 0.32
C LEU A 141 7.89 7.68 -1.10
N VAL A 142 9.04 8.36 -1.27
CA VAL A 142 9.58 8.68 -2.59
C VAL A 142 9.83 7.40 -3.40
N ASN A 143 10.49 6.40 -2.83
CA ASN A 143 10.75 5.13 -3.50
C ASN A 143 9.45 4.42 -3.91
N ALA A 144 8.45 4.38 -3.03
CA ALA A 144 7.15 3.78 -3.33
C ALA A 144 6.46 4.48 -4.51
N LEU A 145 6.40 5.80 -4.48
CA LEU A 145 5.75 6.59 -5.53
C LEU A 145 6.49 6.45 -6.87
N VAL A 146 7.82 6.54 -6.87
CA VAL A 146 8.66 6.40 -8.08
C VAL A 146 8.56 5.00 -8.70
N ALA A 147 8.37 3.96 -7.87
CA ALA A 147 8.17 2.59 -8.34
C ALA A 147 6.73 2.32 -8.79
N SER A 148 5.74 3.04 -8.25
CA SER A 148 4.32 2.76 -8.49
C SER A 148 3.86 3.10 -9.90
N ARG A 149 2.95 2.26 -10.43
CA ARG A 149 2.15 2.58 -11.62
C ARG A 149 0.91 3.38 -11.25
N MET A 150 0.31 3.08 -10.09
CA MET A 150 -0.84 3.80 -9.56
C MET A 150 -0.70 3.98 -8.05
N VAL A 151 -1.06 5.18 -7.58
CA VAL A 151 -1.14 5.52 -6.16
C VAL A 151 -2.61 5.45 -5.72
N ILE A 152 -2.91 4.56 -4.79
CA ILE A 152 -4.21 4.54 -4.10
C ILE A 152 -4.07 5.42 -2.86
N ILE A 153 -4.97 6.38 -2.71
CA ILE A 153 -4.99 7.34 -1.59
C ILE A 153 -6.22 7.05 -0.73
N PRO A 154 -6.10 6.21 0.32
CA PRO A 154 -7.19 6.00 1.27
C PRO A 154 -7.48 7.29 2.03
N MET A 155 -8.74 7.70 2.10
CA MET A 155 -9.16 8.90 2.82
C MET A 155 -10.45 8.63 3.59
N GLN A 156 -10.45 8.98 4.87
CA GLN A 156 -11.67 8.98 5.68
C GLN A 156 -12.68 10.00 5.14
N THR A 157 -13.97 9.69 5.23
CA THR A 157 -15.04 10.63 4.84
C THR A 157 -15.34 11.65 5.95
N ASP A 158 -14.31 12.34 6.42
CA ASP A 158 -14.38 13.43 7.40
C ASP A 158 -13.95 14.75 6.75
N PHE A 159 -14.50 15.88 7.17
CA PHE A 159 -14.15 17.20 6.66
C PHE A 159 -12.65 17.52 6.83
N LEU A 160 -12.04 17.15 7.96
CA LEU A 160 -10.61 17.36 8.19
C LEU A 160 -9.73 16.47 7.31
N ALA A 161 -10.25 15.34 6.83
CA ALA A 161 -9.51 14.43 5.96
C ALA A 161 -9.19 15.09 4.60
N LEU A 162 -10.04 16.02 4.12
CA LEU A 162 -9.78 16.80 2.90
C LEU A 162 -8.49 17.64 3.01
N HIS A 163 -8.12 18.08 4.22
CA HIS A 163 -6.87 18.79 4.42
C HIS A 163 -5.66 17.85 4.30
N GLY A 164 -5.76 16.63 4.84
CA GLY A 164 -4.69 15.62 4.77
C GLY A 164 -4.31 15.22 3.34
N VAL A 165 -5.26 15.25 2.40
CA VAL A 165 -4.99 14.94 0.99
C VAL A 165 -4.11 16.02 0.31
N ARG A 166 -4.13 17.27 0.80
CA ARG A 166 -3.29 18.33 0.23
C ARG A 166 -1.80 18.02 0.35
N LEU A 167 -1.39 17.38 1.44
CA LEU A 167 0.01 17.05 1.71
C LEU A 167 0.54 16.04 0.70
N ILE A 168 -0.19 14.95 0.46
CA ILE A 168 0.22 13.94 -0.54
C ILE A 168 0.23 14.54 -1.95
N PHE A 169 -0.73 15.40 -2.29
CA PHE A 169 -0.72 16.08 -3.59
C PHE A 169 0.46 17.05 -3.75
N ALA A 170 0.89 17.73 -2.69
CA ALA A 170 2.10 18.57 -2.73
C ALA A 170 3.35 17.72 -3.03
N THR A 171 3.49 16.58 -2.36
CA THR A 171 4.60 15.64 -2.62
C THR A 171 4.55 15.10 -4.05
N MET A 172 3.39 14.65 -4.52
CA MET A 172 3.23 14.18 -5.91
C MET A 172 3.53 15.28 -6.92
N LYS A 173 3.08 16.52 -6.68
CA LYS A 173 3.39 17.67 -7.55
C LYS A 173 4.89 17.92 -7.65
N THR A 174 5.63 17.78 -6.56
CA THR A 174 7.10 17.91 -6.56
C THR A 174 7.75 16.76 -7.33
N LEU A 175 7.34 15.51 -7.08
CA LEU A 175 7.89 14.34 -7.79
C LEU A 175 7.59 14.36 -9.29
N ASN A 176 6.39 14.79 -9.68
CA ASN A 176 5.99 14.91 -11.08
C ASN A 176 6.86 15.87 -11.89
N LYS A 177 7.62 16.78 -11.25
CA LYS A 177 8.61 17.62 -11.95
C LYS A 177 9.86 16.83 -12.39
N ALA A 178 10.17 15.73 -11.70
CA ALA A 178 11.35 14.91 -11.94
C ALA A 178 11.02 13.58 -12.66
N LEU A 179 9.74 13.19 -12.71
CA LEU A 179 9.29 11.97 -13.38
C LEU A 179 8.95 12.23 -14.84
N SER A 180 9.25 11.25 -15.70
CA SER A 180 8.94 11.31 -17.14
C SER A 180 7.43 11.23 -17.43
N ARG A 181 6.65 10.66 -16.51
CA ARG A 181 5.19 10.62 -16.55
C ARG A 181 4.65 11.03 -15.18
N PRO A 182 3.59 11.85 -15.10
CA PRO A 182 2.98 12.16 -13.83
C PRO A 182 2.41 10.88 -13.18
N LEU A 183 2.49 10.81 -11.87
CA LEU A 183 1.93 9.73 -11.06
C LEU A 183 0.42 9.63 -11.29
N ASP A 184 -0.05 8.45 -11.71
CA ASP A 184 -1.47 8.15 -11.73
C ASP A 184 -1.96 7.85 -10.31
N TYR A 185 -3.18 8.26 -9.99
CA TYR A 185 -3.75 8.06 -8.66
C TYR A 185 -5.25 7.85 -8.68
N ARG A 186 -5.72 7.18 -7.63
CA ARG A 186 -7.13 6.99 -7.30
C ARG A 186 -7.38 7.24 -5.82
N ILE A 187 -8.48 7.90 -5.48
CA ILE A 187 -8.89 8.17 -4.09
C ILE A 187 -9.87 7.10 -3.66
N LEU A 188 -9.57 6.43 -2.56
CA LEU A 188 -10.43 5.42 -1.94
C LEU A 188 -11.08 6.02 -0.69
N ALA A 189 -12.41 6.12 -0.67
CA ALA A 189 -13.13 6.52 0.53
C ALA A 189 -13.14 5.36 1.55
N THR A 190 -12.57 5.58 2.73
CA THR A 190 -12.48 4.59 3.81
C THR A 190 -13.23 5.01 5.06
N MET A 191 -13.49 4.04 5.93
CA MET A 191 -14.19 4.23 7.21
C MET A 191 -15.52 4.97 7.05
N PHE A 192 -16.26 4.66 5.99
CA PHE A 192 -17.50 5.33 5.67
C PHE A 192 -18.64 4.87 6.60
N ASP A 193 -19.22 5.82 7.33
CA ASP A 193 -20.48 5.61 8.02
C ASP A 193 -21.66 6.15 7.19
N ARG A 194 -22.44 5.23 6.63
CA ARG A 194 -23.64 5.56 5.83
C ARG A 194 -24.71 6.29 6.65
N ARG A 195 -24.75 6.12 7.98
CA ARG A 195 -25.76 6.73 8.86
C ARG A 195 -25.43 8.21 9.13
N ALA A 196 -24.16 8.57 9.17
CA ALA A 196 -23.71 9.93 9.38
C ALA A 196 -23.91 10.83 8.14
N GLY A 197 -24.76 11.87 8.29
CA GLY A 197 -25.00 12.84 7.21
C GLY A 197 -23.74 13.60 6.78
N ALA A 198 -22.81 13.85 7.70
CA ALA A 198 -21.52 14.47 7.40
C ALA A 198 -20.67 13.61 6.45
N CYS A 199 -20.56 12.30 6.71
CA CYS A 199 -19.83 11.35 5.85
C CYS A 199 -20.40 11.35 4.43
N ARG A 200 -21.74 11.33 4.29
CA ARG A 200 -22.41 11.37 2.97
C ARG A 200 -22.09 12.66 2.21
N ARG A 201 -22.11 13.82 2.88
CA ARG A 201 -21.77 15.12 2.26
C ARG A 201 -20.31 15.17 1.81
N VAL A 202 -19.38 14.65 2.63
CA VAL A 202 -17.96 14.60 2.27
C VAL A 202 -17.73 13.70 1.06
N LEU A 203 -18.33 12.51 1.03
CA LEU A 203 -18.22 11.61 -0.13
C LEU A 203 -18.79 12.25 -1.41
N HIS A 204 -19.94 12.91 -1.32
CA HIS A 204 -20.54 13.61 -2.46
C HIS A 204 -19.61 14.73 -2.97
N LEU A 205 -19.07 15.55 -2.08
CA LEU A 205 -18.12 16.61 -2.43
C LEU A 205 -16.84 16.05 -3.06
N LEU A 206 -16.34 14.94 -2.52
CA LEU A 206 -15.16 14.26 -3.04
C LEU A 206 -15.39 13.80 -4.48
N ARG A 207 -16.51 13.12 -4.75
CA ARG A 207 -16.86 12.68 -6.12
C ARG A 207 -17.07 13.85 -7.07
N LYS A 208 -17.77 14.91 -6.62
CA LYS A 208 -17.99 16.11 -7.42
C LYS A 208 -16.68 16.80 -7.83
N LYS A 209 -15.67 16.84 -6.94
CA LYS A 209 -14.39 17.51 -7.20
C LYS A 209 -13.33 16.61 -7.84
N GLY A 210 -13.30 15.34 -7.44
CA GLY A 210 -12.30 14.37 -7.86
C GLY A 210 -12.67 13.62 -9.14
N GLY A 211 -13.95 13.61 -9.53
CA GLY A 211 -14.40 12.98 -10.77
C GLY A 211 -14.02 11.51 -10.86
N ASP A 212 -13.47 11.13 -12.01
CA ASP A 212 -12.97 9.79 -12.36
C ASP A 212 -11.78 9.32 -11.51
N ARG A 213 -11.15 10.23 -10.75
CA ARG A 213 -10.08 9.89 -9.81
C ARG A 213 -10.60 9.26 -8.52
N VAL A 214 -11.89 9.33 -8.24
CA VAL A 214 -12.48 8.76 -7.02
C VAL A 214 -13.05 7.39 -7.36
N LEU A 215 -12.66 6.38 -6.60
CA LEU A 215 -13.16 5.02 -6.79
C LEU A 215 -14.65 4.95 -6.42
N GLU A 216 -15.39 4.14 -7.16
CA GLU A 216 -16.78 3.83 -6.86
C GLU A 216 -16.91 3.00 -5.60
N SER A 217 -15.94 2.10 -5.36
CA SER A 217 -15.84 1.34 -4.12
C SER A 217 -15.62 2.25 -2.91
N VAL A 218 -16.38 1.99 -1.85
CA VAL A 218 -16.29 2.72 -0.57
C VAL A 218 -16.16 1.71 0.56
N ILE A 219 -15.11 1.84 1.37
CA ILE A 219 -14.85 0.92 2.48
C ILE A 219 -15.62 1.38 3.71
N PRO A 220 -16.59 0.61 4.22
CA PRO A 220 -17.40 0.98 5.37
C PRO A 220 -16.61 0.85 6.69
N VAL A 221 -17.13 1.46 7.76
CA VAL A 221 -16.70 1.11 9.11
C VAL A 221 -17.11 -0.34 9.41
N ASP A 222 -16.13 -1.19 9.72
CA ASP A 222 -16.33 -2.60 10.07
C ASP A 222 -15.38 -3.00 11.21
N THR A 223 -15.92 -3.56 12.29
CA THR A 223 -15.12 -3.99 13.45
C THR A 223 -14.28 -5.23 13.13
N LYS A 224 -14.66 -6.00 12.11
CA LYS A 224 -13.96 -7.22 11.69
C LYS A 224 -12.53 -6.98 11.23
N PHE A 225 -12.18 -5.76 10.80
CA PHE A 225 -10.78 -5.41 10.51
C PHE A 225 -9.88 -5.48 11.75
N ARG A 226 -10.38 -5.04 12.91
CA ARG A 226 -9.63 -5.09 14.17
C ARG A 226 -9.50 -6.51 14.68
N GLU A 227 -10.57 -7.30 14.57
CA GLU A 227 -10.53 -8.73 14.90
C GLU A 227 -9.52 -9.48 14.02
N ALA A 228 -9.50 -9.20 12.71
CA ALA A 228 -8.54 -9.81 11.79
C ALA A 228 -7.08 -9.46 12.14
N SER A 229 -6.80 -8.18 12.42
CA SER A 229 -5.49 -7.72 12.88
C SER A 229 -5.06 -8.40 14.18
N ALA A 230 -5.95 -8.51 15.17
CA ALA A 230 -5.64 -9.17 16.44
C ALA A 230 -5.34 -10.67 16.30
N LEU A 231 -5.81 -11.30 15.23
CA LEU A 231 -5.62 -12.72 14.94
C LEU A 231 -4.43 -13.01 14.01
N GLY A 232 -3.67 -12.00 13.56
CA GLY A 232 -2.60 -12.23 12.60
C GLY A 232 -3.09 -12.48 11.17
N LYS A 233 -4.35 -12.11 10.84
CA LYS A 233 -5.06 -12.56 9.62
C LYS A 233 -5.63 -11.41 8.82
N VAL A 234 -5.94 -11.64 7.54
CA VAL A 234 -6.70 -10.68 6.73
C VAL A 234 -8.22 -10.86 6.92
N ILE A 235 -9.00 -9.83 6.56
CA ILE A 235 -10.46 -9.86 6.75
C ILE A 235 -11.15 -11.01 6.01
N LEU A 236 -10.59 -11.46 4.88
CA LEU A 236 -11.12 -12.57 4.10
C LEU A 236 -11.07 -13.91 4.84
N GLU A 237 -10.09 -14.09 5.71
CA GLU A 237 -9.95 -15.33 6.50
C GLU A 237 -10.88 -15.35 7.72
N VAL A 238 -11.16 -14.16 8.28
CA VAL A 238 -11.92 -14.03 9.53
C VAL A 238 -13.42 -13.83 9.27
N ALA A 239 -13.76 -13.02 8.27
CA ALA A 239 -15.14 -12.67 7.97
C ALA A 239 -15.32 -12.35 6.47
N PRO A 240 -15.24 -13.35 5.57
CA PRO A 240 -15.32 -13.15 4.13
C PRO A 240 -16.67 -12.56 3.64
N GLY A 241 -17.74 -12.77 4.40
CA GLY A 241 -19.08 -12.19 4.14
C GLY A 241 -19.34 -10.84 4.81
N SER A 242 -18.35 -10.26 5.50
CA SER A 242 -18.49 -8.95 6.14
C SER A 242 -18.67 -7.84 5.11
N ARG A 243 -19.15 -6.68 5.58
CA ARG A 243 -19.32 -5.49 4.71
C ARG A 243 -17.95 -5.00 4.23
N GLY A 244 -16.94 -5.03 5.12
CA GLY A 244 -15.56 -4.70 4.78
C GLY A 244 -14.95 -5.63 3.72
N ALA A 245 -15.08 -6.95 3.88
CA ALA A 245 -14.57 -7.91 2.91
C ALA A 245 -15.25 -7.75 1.54
N THR A 246 -16.58 -7.61 1.52
CA THR A 246 -17.36 -7.38 0.30
C THR A 246 -16.90 -6.11 -0.43
N ALA A 247 -16.67 -5.02 0.31
CA ALA A 247 -16.20 -3.76 -0.27
C ALA A 247 -14.78 -3.88 -0.88
N TYR A 248 -13.86 -4.62 -0.25
CA TYR A 248 -12.54 -4.86 -0.84
C TYR A 248 -12.57 -5.80 -2.05
N LYS A 249 -13.47 -6.80 -2.08
CA LYS A 249 -13.72 -7.61 -3.28
C LYS A 249 -14.20 -6.77 -4.45
N GLN A 250 -15.09 -5.81 -4.19
CA GLN A 250 -15.53 -4.84 -5.22
C GLN A 250 -14.37 -3.96 -5.69
N LEU A 251 -13.57 -3.44 -4.76
CA LEU A 251 -12.39 -2.64 -5.09
C LEU A 251 -11.39 -3.41 -5.97
N ALA A 252 -11.11 -4.67 -5.65
CA ALA A 252 -10.19 -5.50 -6.43
C ALA A 252 -10.69 -5.70 -7.88
N ARG A 253 -12.00 -5.91 -8.06
CA ARG A 253 -12.63 -6.00 -9.39
C ARG A 253 -12.57 -4.70 -10.16
N GLU A 254 -12.86 -3.58 -9.49
CA GLU A 254 -12.80 -2.23 -10.07
C GLU A 254 -11.39 -1.91 -10.58
N LEU A 255 -10.36 -2.16 -9.76
CA LEU A 255 -8.96 -1.94 -10.16
C LEU A 255 -8.51 -2.88 -11.29
N THR A 256 -8.94 -4.14 -11.28
CA THR A 256 -8.64 -5.08 -12.36
C THR A 256 -9.29 -4.66 -13.68
N ALA A 257 -10.51 -4.10 -13.65
CA ALA A 257 -11.16 -3.57 -14.84
C ALA A 257 -10.40 -2.35 -15.40
N HIS A 258 -9.88 -1.48 -14.54
CA HIS A 258 -9.05 -0.34 -14.95
C HIS A 258 -7.67 -0.73 -15.49
N GLU A 259 -7.11 -1.88 -15.12
CA GLU A 259 -5.86 -2.39 -15.72
C GLU A 259 -6.02 -2.75 -17.19
N ASN A 260 -7.21 -3.20 -17.59
CA ASN A 260 -7.53 -3.71 -18.93
C ASN A 260 -8.09 -2.64 -19.88
N ALA A 261 -8.26 -1.40 -19.41
CA ALA A 261 -8.77 -0.26 -20.17
C ALA A 261 -7.62 0.68 -20.58
#